data_AF-A0A2T3M3Z8-F1
#
_entry.id   AF-A0A2T3M3Z8-F1
#
_cell.length_a   1.000
_cell.length_b   1.000
_cell.length_c   1.000
_cell.angle_alpha   90.00
_cell.angle_beta   90.00
_cell.angle_gamma   90.00
#
_symmetry.space_group_name_H-M   'P 1'
#
loop_
_entity.id
_entity.type
_entity.pdbx_description
1 polymer ?
#
loop_
_entity_poly.entity_id
_entity_poly.type
_entity_poly.pdbx_seq_one_letter_code
_entity_poly.pdbx_strand_id
1 'polypeptide(L)'
;FTDYQGAIAAEAGIADVAALQALIDRVDASVLAFDGVQLATLTGDASSITAESLADIIGLTFNSADLTAYQDAIAAQASIADVAALQALIDSIDASLSAFAAVQLAATSSDASGISETTLSDIIGLTFDSANFTDYQDAIAAEAGITDVAVLQALIDSVDASVVAFTSVQQAANSGDASNITASVLGQIRALTFSSGNMLSYRSA
;
A
#
# COMPACT_ATOMS: atom_id res chain seq x y z
N PHE A 1 15.45 -6.32 -32.20
CA PHE A 1 16.66 -5.76 -32.88
C PHE A 1 17.24 -4.59 -32.09
N THR A 2 16.41 -3.64 -31.66
CA THR A 2 16.81 -2.56 -30.74
C THR A 2 17.41 -3.09 -29.43
N ASP A 3 16.85 -4.16 -28.87
CA ASP A 3 17.33 -4.73 -27.59
C ASP A 3 18.75 -5.27 -27.69
N TYR A 4 19.06 -6.03 -28.75
CA TYR A 4 20.43 -6.47 -29.01
C TYR A 4 21.39 -5.31 -29.27
N GLN A 5 20.95 -4.28 -30.00
CA GLN A 5 21.80 -3.10 -30.26
C GLN A 5 22.13 -2.35 -28.97
N GLY A 6 21.15 -2.16 -28.09
CA GLY A 6 21.34 -1.55 -26.78
C GLY A 6 22.25 -2.40 -25.89
N ALA A 7 22.00 -3.71 -25.83
CA ALA A 7 22.80 -4.65 -25.04
C ALA A 7 24.27 -4.69 -25.50
N ILE A 8 24.52 -4.75 -26.81
CA ILE A 8 25.88 -4.70 -27.38
C ILE A 8 26.55 -3.36 -27.08
N ALA A 9 25.83 -2.24 -27.15
CA ALA A 9 26.37 -0.92 -26.87
C ALA A 9 26.72 -0.72 -25.38
N ALA A 10 26.09 -1.47 -24.47
CA ALA A 10 26.37 -1.43 -23.04
C ALA A 10 27.60 -2.26 -22.63
N GLU A 11 28.04 -3.20 -23.46
CA GLU A 11 29.22 -4.02 -23.16
C GLU A 11 30.52 -3.21 -23.32
N ALA A 12 31.39 -3.26 -22.32
CA ALA A 12 32.71 -2.61 -22.35
C ALA A 12 33.65 -3.23 -23.41
N GLY A 13 33.36 -4.46 -23.84
CA GLY A 13 34.05 -5.17 -24.90
C GLY A 13 33.55 -6.60 -25.03
N ILE A 14 33.56 -7.13 -26.26
CA ILE A 14 33.15 -8.49 -26.58
C ILE A 14 34.40 -9.24 -27.04
N ALA A 15 34.91 -10.13 -26.18
CA ALA A 15 36.22 -10.75 -26.36
C ALA A 15 36.27 -11.76 -27.52
N ASP A 16 35.17 -12.49 -27.72
CA ASP A 16 35.05 -13.52 -28.75
C ASP A 16 33.58 -13.77 -29.11
N VAL A 17 33.36 -14.73 -30.02
CA VAL A 17 32.02 -15.13 -30.47
C VAL A 17 31.20 -15.79 -29.36
N ALA A 18 31.85 -16.47 -28.40
CA ALA A 18 31.14 -17.09 -27.29
C ALA A 18 30.57 -16.05 -26.32
N ALA A 19 31.31 -14.97 -26.06
CA ALA A 19 30.84 -13.82 -25.30
C ALA A 19 29.67 -13.12 -26.00
N LEU A 20 29.74 -12.95 -27.32
CA LEU A 20 28.62 -12.41 -28.11
C LEU A 20 27.39 -13.33 -28.03
N GLN A 21 27.57 -14.65 -28.16
CA GLN A 21 26.48 -15.60 -28.07
C GLN A 21 25.81 -15.57 -26.69
N ALA A 22 26.60 -15.54 -25.61
CA ALA A 22 26.07 -15.44 -24.26
C ALA A 22 25.31 -14.13 -24.01
N LEU A 23 25.69 -13.03 -24.65
CA LEU A 23 24.93 -11.78 -24.63
C LEU A 23 23.59 -11.94 -25.35
N ILE A 24 23.60 -12.54 -26.55
CA ILE A 24 22.39 -12.79 -27.34
C ILE A 24 21.43 -13.68 -26.56
N ASP A 25 21.90 -14.80 -26.01
CA ASP A 25 21.09 -15.74 -25.23
C ASP A 25 20.43 -15.04 -24.02
N ARG A 26 21.15 -14.12 -23.37
CA ARG A 26 20.63 -13.32 -22.25
C ARG A 26 19.55 -12.33 -22.70
N VAL A 27 19.75 -11.67 -23.84
CA VAL A 27 18.74 -10.77 -24.42
C VAL A 27 17.50 -11.57 -24.82
N ASP A 28 17.66 -12.74 -25.43
CA ASP A 28 16.56 -13.63 -25.81
C ASP A 28 15.75 -14.06 -24.57
N ALA A 29 16.43 -14.46 -23.49
CA ALA A 29 15.80 -14.82 -22.23
C ALA A 29 15.04 -13.62 -21.62
N SER A 30 15.65 -12.43 -21.61
CA SER A 30 15.03 -11.21 -21.11
C SER A 30 13.76 -10.82 -21.87
N VAL A 31 13.79 -10.92 -23.20
CA VAL A 31 12.62 -10.62 -24.05
C VAL A 31 11.51 -11.64 -23.77
N LEU A 32 11.84 -12.93 -23.73
CA LEU A 32 10.87 -13.99 -23.45
C LEU A 32 10.23 -13.84 -22.06
N ALA A 33 11.02 -13.48 -21.05
CA ALA A 33 10.53 -13.25 -19.71
C ALA A 33 9.59 -12.03 -19.64
N PHE A 34 9.94 -10.92 -20.29
CA PHE A 34 9.08 -9.74 -20.34
C PHE A 34 7.80 -9.98 -21.16
N ASP A 35 7.86 -10.78 -22.22
CA ASP A 35 6.66 -11.26 -22.93
C ASP A 35 5.75 -12.08 -22.01
N GLY A 36 6.32 -12.87 -21.10
CA GLY A 36 5.59 -13.58 -20.04
C GLY A 36 4.84 -12.63 -19.10
N VAL A 37 5.46 -11.52 -18.72
CA VAL A 37 4.82 -10.46 -17.92
C VAL A 37 3.66 -9.82 -18.68
N GLN A 38 3.88 -9.43 -19.94
CA GLN A 38 2.83 -8.85 -20.76
C GLN A 38 1.67 -9.83 -20.96
N LEU A 39 1.96 -11.11 -21.20
CA LEU A 39 0.93 -12.15 -21.30
C LEU A 39 0.12 -12.27 -20.01
N ALA A 40 0.75 -12.21 -18.84
CA ALA A 40 0.06 -12.25 -17.55
C ALA A 40 -0.92 -11.07 -17.38
N THR A 41 -0.57 -9.87 -17.84
CA THR A 41 -1.50 -8.72 -17.84
C THR A 41 -2.68 -8.94 -18.80
N LEU A 42 -2.46 -9.60 -19.94
CA LEU A 42 -3.52 -9.91 -20.91
C LEU A 42 -4.48 -11.00 -20.41
N THR A 43 -3.96 -12.01 -19.70
CA THR A 43 -4.76 -13.13 -19.19
C THR A 43 -5.37 -12.85 -17.82
N GLY A 44 -4.84 -11.86 -17.09
CA GLY A 44 -5.13 -11.65 -15.68
C GLY A 44 -4.63 -12.79 -14.81
N ASP A 45 -3.60 -13.52 -15.25
CA ASP A 45 -3.02 -14.66 -14.55
C ASP A 45 -1.49 -14.62 -14.65
N ALA A 46 -0.86 -14.28 -13.52
CA ALA A 46 0.58 -14.21 -13.37
C ALA A 46 1.19 -15.46 -12.71
N SER A 47 0.41 -16.54 -12.52
CA SER A 47 0.87 -17.75 -11.81
C SER A 47 2.06 -18.46 -12.47
N SER A 48 2.29 -18.22 -13.77
CA SER A 48 3.44 -18.74 -14.50
C SER A 48 4.73 -17.93 -14.33
N ILE A 49 4.66 -16.72 -13.76
CA ILE A 49 5.83 -15.88 -13.49
C ILE A 49 6.58 -16.47 -12.31
N THR A 50 7.86 -16.80 -12.50
CA THR A 50 8.74 -17.29 -11.43
C THR A 50 9.83 -16.27 -11.10
N ALA A 51 10.49 -16.43 -9.95
CA ALA A 51 11.65 -15.62 -9.60
C ALA A 51 12.77 -15.77 -10.65
N GLU A 52 12.97 -16.97 -11.22
CA GLU A 52 13.93 -17.16 -12.31
C GLU A 52 13.55 -16.33 -13.54
N SER A 53 12.27 -16.35 -13.95
CA SER A 53 11.84 -15.56 -15.11
C SER A 53 12.00 -14.05 -14.88
N LEU A 54 11.71 -13.53 -13.69
CA LEU A 54 11.96 -12.12 -13.38
C LEU A 54 13.45 -11.78 -13.36
N ALA A 55 14.30 -12.69 -12.89
CA ALA A 55 15.74 -12.52 -12.89
C ALA A 55 16.36 -12.52 -14.30
N ASP A 56 15.70 -13.15 -15.27
CA ASP A 56 16.12 -13.10 -16.68
C ASP A 56 15.87 -11.72 -17.32
N ILE A 57 14.98 -10.90 -16.77
CA ILE A 57 14.69 -9.56 -17.29
C ILE A 57 15.86 -8.61 -16.98
N ILE A 58 16.58 -8.21 -18.03
CA ILE A 58 17.74 -7.32 -17.92
C ILE A 58 17.31 -5.97 -17.33
N GLY A 59 17.99 -5.57 -16.26
CA GLY A 59 17.79 -4.28 -15.60
C GLY A 59 16.67 -4.28 -14.55
N LEU A 60 15.99 -5.42 -14.34
CA LEU A 60 14.99 -5.56 -13.29
C LEU A 60 15.66 -5.90 -11.95
N THR A 61 15.20 -5.26 -10.89
CA THR A 61 15.56 -5.55 -9.50
C THR A 61 14.29 -5.87 -8.71
N PHE A 62 14.32 -6.93 -7.91
CA PHE A 62 13.16 -7.37 -7.15
C PHE A 62 13.59 -8.20 -5.94
N ASN A 63 12.69 -8.35 -4.96
CA ASN A 63 12.85 -9.27 -3.84
C ASN A 63 12.07 -10.56 -4.12
N SER A 64 12.76 -11.70 -4.22
CA SER A 64 12.10 -12.99 -4.50
C SER A 64 11.14 -13.44 -3.39
N ALA A 65 11.27 -12.90 -2.18
CA ALA A 65 10.34 -13.18 -1.08
C ALA A 65 8.93 -12.61 -1.35
N ASP A 66 8.84 -11.57 -2.19
CA ASP A 66 7.61 -10.81 -2.47
C ASP A 66 6.97 -11.22 -3.81
N LEU A 67 7.43 -12.31 -4.42
CA LEU A 67 6.98 -12.80 -5.73
C LEU A 67 5.45 -12.89 -5.83
N THR A 68 4.78 -13.43 -4.82
CA THR A 68 3.31 -13.55 -4.83
C THR A 68 2.63 -12.18 -4.93
N ALA A 69 3.14 -11.17 -4.21
CA ALA A 69 2.59 -9.82 -4.28
C ALA A 69 2.81 -9.21 -5.67
N TYR A 70 3.95 -9.46 -6.30
CA TYR A 70 4.19 -9.04 -7.68
C TYR A 70 3.25 -9.74 -8.66
N GLN A 71 3.02 -11.05 -8.51
CA GLN A 71 2.09 -11.80 -9.35
C GLN A 71 0.67 -11.22 -9.27
N ASP A 72 0.16 -11.02 -8.05
CA ASP A 72 -1.18 -10.45 -7.83
C ASP A 72 -1.30 -9.06 -8.48
N ALA A 73 -0.28 -8.21 -8.29
CA ALA A 73 -0.29 -6.86 -8.84
C ALA A 73 -0.16 -6.83 -10.37
N ILE A 74 0.68 -7.69 -10.96
CA ILE A 74 0.82 -7.83 -12.42
C ILE A 74 -0.48 -8.32 -13.04
N ALA A 75 -1.12 -9.34 -12.45
CA ALA A 75 -2.41 -9.86 -12.92
C ALA A 75 -3.53 -8.82 -12.87
N ALA A 76 -3.44 -7.86 -11.94
CA ALA A 76 -4.38 -6.75 -11.82
C ALA A 76 -4.11 -5.59 -12.81
N GLN A 77 -2.93 -5.53 -13.45
CA GLN A 77 -2.64 -4.49 -14.43
C GLN A 77 -3.35 -4.75 -15.75
N ALA A 78 -3.82 -3.68 -16.39
CA ALA A 78 -4.35 -3.76 -17.75
C ALA A 78 -3.25 -3.97 -18.80
N SER A 79 -2.06 -3.41 -18.56
CA SER A 79 -0.88 -3.56 -19.42
C SER A 79 0.37 -3.06 -18.69
N ILE A 80 1.53 -3.63 -19.01
CA ILE A 80 2.85 -3.13 -18.59
C ILE A 80 3.66 -2.91 -19.87
N ALA A 81 3.95 -1.64 -20.17
CA ALA A 81 4.44 -1.25 -21.50
C ALA A 81 5.92 -1.57 -21.75
N ASP A 82 6.73 -1.50 -20.69
CA ASP A 82 8.17 -1.74 -20.75
C ASP A 82 8.72 -2.18 -19.37
N VAL A 83 10.01 -2.51 -19.33
CA VAL A 83 10.69 -2.95 -18.11
C VAL A 83 10.73 -1.84 -17.04
N ALA A 84 10.73 -0.56 -17.42
CA ALA A 84 10.71 0.54 -16.47
C ALA A 84 9.35 0.66 -15.76
N ALA A 85 8.26 0.44 -16.48
CA ALA A 85 6.92 0.35 -15.91
C ALA A 85 6.78 -0.86 -14.98
N LEU A 86 7.38 -2.01 -15.34
CA LEU A 86 7.45 -3.18 -14.46
C LEU A 86 8.24 -2.86 -13.18
N GLN A 87 9.40 -2.21 -13.31
CA GLN A 87 10.23 -1.84 -12.16
C GLN A 87 9.47 -0.90 -11.22
N ALA A 88 8.79 0.11 -11.76
CA ALA A 88 8.00 1.04 -10.95
C ALA A 88 6.86 0.33 -10.19
N LEU A 89 6.23 -0.67 -10.82
CA LEU A 89 5.22 -1.50 -10.15
C LEU A 89 5.84 -2.28 -8.98
N ILE A 90 6.97 -2.97 -9.21
CA ILE A 90 7.68 -3.71 -8.18
C ILE A 90 8.10 -2.81 -7.02
N ASP A 91 8.72 -1.66 -7.33
CA ASP A 91 9.16 -0.68 -6.32
C ASP A 91 7.97 -0.18 -5.47
N SER A 92 6.80 0.04 -6.09
CA SER A 92 5.60 0.46 -5.37
C SER A 92 5.06 -0.62 -4.42
N ILE A 93 5.18 -1.89 -4.81
CA ILE A 93 4.74 -3.02 -3.98
C ILE A 93 5.70 -3.18 -2.81
N ASP A 94 7.01 -3.11 -3.05
CA ASP A 94 8.02 -3.17 -1.99
C ASP A 94 7.84 -2.04 -0.97
N ALA A 95 7.59 -0.82 -1.45
CA ALA A 95 7.27 0.32 -0.59
C ALA A 95 6.01 0.06 0.24
N SER A 96 4.93 -0.43 -0.39
CA SER A 96 3.68 -0.75 0.29
C SER A 96 3.84 -1.83 1.36
N LEU A 97 4.59 -2.90 1.08
CA LEU A 97 4.84 -3.99 2.02
C LEU A 97 5.68 -3.51 3.22
N SER A 98 6.74 -2.76 2.95
CA SER A 98 7.59 -2.16 3.98
C SER A 98 6.81 -1.19 4.86
N ALA A 99 6.01 -0.32 4.26
CA ALA A 99 5.18 0.64 4.96
C ALA A 99 4.12 -0.04 5.84
N PHE A 100 3.43 -1.07 5.33
CA PHE A 100 2.46 -1.82 6.12
C PHE A 100 3.13 -2.60 7.26
N ALA A 101 4.32 -3.14 7.04
CA ALA A 101 5.12 -3.76 8.11
C ALA A 101 5.49 -2.76 9.21
N ALA A 102 5.82 -1.51 8.85
CA ALA A 102 6.07 -0.45 9.83
C ALA A 102 4.83 -0.12 10.66
N VAL A 103 3.64 -0.08 10.05
CA VAL A 103 2.37 0.12 10.77
C VAL A 103 2.05 -1.03 11.73
N GLN A 104 2.27 -2.28 11.29
CA GLN A 104 2.10 -3.45 12.16
C GLN A 104 3.04 -3.41 13.36
N LEU A 105 4.29 -3.02 13.13
CA LEU A 105 5.26 -2.84 14.20
C LEU A 105 4.81 -1.76 15.17
N ALA A 106 4.40 -0.59 14.67
CA ALA A 106 3.93 0.52 15.48
C ALA A 106 2.75 0.15 16.40
N ALA A 107 1.78 -0.62 15.90
CA ALA A 107 0.69 -1.12 16.72
C ALA A 107 1.19 -2.08 17.81
N THR A 108 1.96 -3.10 17.43
CA THR A 108 2.41 -4.12 18.38
C THR A 108 3.45 -3.62 19.39
N SER A 109 4.20 -2.57 19.08
CA SER A 109 5.09 -1.88 20.02
C SER A 109 4.41 -0.78 20.81
N SER A 110 3.15 -0.47 20.51
CA SER A 110 2.41 0.69 21.04
C SER A 110 3.16 2.01 20.87
N ASP A 111 3.86 2.16 19.74
CA ASP A 111 4.64 3.35 19.41
C ASP A 111 4.58 3.62 17.90
N ALA A 112 3.73 4.58 17.52
CA ALA A 112 3.57 5.03 16.14
C ALA A 112 4.39 6.28 15.79
N SER A 113 5.30 6.73 16.66
CA SER A 113 6.07 7.96 16.44
C SER A 113 6.99 7.92 15.20
N GLY A 114 7.30 6.72 14.71
CA GLY A 114 8.04 6.50 13.46
C GLY A 114 7.18 6.47 12.20
N ILE A 115 5.85 6.50 12.33
CA ILE A 115 4.93 6.56 11.18
C ILE A 115 4.92 8.00 10.65
N SER A 116 4.89 8.14 9.33
CA SER A 116 4.76 9.42 8.63
C SER A 116 3.57 9.38 7.66
N GLU A 117 3.13 10.53 7.17
CA GLU A 117 2.15 10.58 6.07
C GLU A 117 2.66 9.80 4.84
N THR A 118 3.97 9.84 4.56
CA THR A 118 4.59 9.04 3.49
C THR A 118 4.42 7.55 3.74
N THR A 119 4.62 7.10 4.97
CA THR A 119 4.37 5.70 5.35
C THR A 119 2.94 5.29 5.04
N LEU A 120 1.94 6.12 5.36
CA LEU A 120 0.55 5.78 5.03
C LEU A 120 0.26 5.87 3.53
N SER A 121 0.84 6.85 2.81
CA SER A 121 0.63 7.01 1.37
C SER A 121 1.25 5.93 0.52
N ASP A 122 2.33 5.30 1.00
CA ASP A 122 3.00 4.21 0.29
C ASP A 122 2.18 2.90 0.33
N ILE A 123 1.22 2.77 1.27
CA ILE A 123 0.37 1.57 1.39
C ILE A 123 -0.69 1.58 0.29
N ILE A 124 -0.55 0.65 -0.66
CA ILE A 124 -1.50 0.48 -1.76
C ILE A 124 -2.90 0.15 -1.22
N GLY A 125 -3.89 0.89 -1.70
CA GLY A 125 -5.29 0.70 -1.33
C GLY A 125 -5.71 1.40 -0.02
N LEU A 126 -4.78 2.06 0.67
CA LEU A 126 -5.09 2.88 1.83
C LEU A 126 -5.51 4.29 1.42
N THR A 127 -6.55 4.81 2.08
CA THR A 127 -7.01 6.20 1.92
C THR A 127 -7.09 6.86 3.28
N PHE A 128 -6.58 8.10 3.37
CA PHE A 128 -6.52 8.84 4.63
C PHE A 128 -6.56 10.35 4.38
N ASP A 129 -6.98 11.12 5.39
CA ASP A 129 -6.91 12.58 5.39
C ASP A 129 -5.68 13.03 6.21
N SER A 130 -4.74 13.75 5.59
CA SER A 130 -3.55 14.24 6.28
C SER A 130 -3.87 15.18 7.45
N ALA A 131 -5.06 15.82 7.46
CA ALA A 131 -5.50 16.64 8.57
C ALA A 131 -5.66 15.85 9.88
N ASN A 132 -5.94 14.55 9.80
CA ASN A 132 -6.17 13.66 10.94
C ASN A 132 -4.96 12.76 11.23
N PHE A 133 -3.81 13.02 10.61
CA PHE A 133 -2.63 12.15 10.69
C PHE A 133 -2.16 11.87 12.13
N THR A 134 -2.15 12.89 12.99
CA THR A 134 -1.78 12.71 14.41
C THR A 134 -2.76 11.79 15.13
N ASP A 135 -4.06 11.94 14.87
CA ASP A 135 -5.09 11.07 15.46
C ASP A 135 -4.94 9.61 14.96
N TYR A 136 -4.51 9.40 13.71
CA TYR A 136 -4.20 8.06 13.22
C TYR A 136 -2.99 7.45 13.93
N GLN A 137 -1.91 8.21 14.17
CA GLN A 137 -0.76 7.71 14.93
C GLN A 137 -1.17 7.26 16.33
N ASP A 138 -1.93 8.09 17.04
CA ASP A 138 -2.43 7.76 18.38
C ASP A 138 -3.32 6.51 18.36
N ALA A 139 -4.19 6.39 17.35
CA ALA A 139 -5.05 5.23 17.18
C ALA A 139 -4.26 3.96 16.86
N ILE A 140 -3.28 4.02 15.95
CA ILE A 140 -2.41 2.88 15.60
C ILE A 140 -1.65 2.39 16.83
N ALA A 141 -1.04 3.31 17.61
CA ALA A 141 -0.30 2.95 18.82
C ALA A 141 -1.20 2.34 19.92
N ALA A 142 -2.50 2.60 19.89
CA ALA A 142 -3.48 2.03 20.82
C ALA A 142 -3.98 0.63 20.41
N GLU A 143 -3.76 0.20 19.17
CA GLU A 143 -4.17 -1.13 18.70
C GLU A 143 -3.16 -2.21 19.15
N ALA A 144 -3.66 -3.41 19.46
CA ALA A 144 -2.79 -4.55 19.80
C ALA A 144 -2.15 -5.22 18.57
N GLY A 145 -2.63 -4.89 17.37
CA GLY A 145 -2.17 -5.42 16.09
C GLY A 145 -3.14 -5.08 14.97
N ILE A 146 -2.60 -5.02 13.74
CA ILE A 146 -3.34 -4.64 12.53
C ILE A 146 -3.03 -5.71 11.48
N THR A 147 -3.95 -6.65 11.24
CA THR A 147 -3.63 -7.89 10.51
C THR A 147 -3.52 -7.73 9.01
N ASP A 148 -4.20 -6.73 8.45
CA ASP A 148 -4.22 -6.42 7.02
C ASP A 148 -4.57 -4.95 6.79
N VAL A 149 -4.47 -4.51 5.54
CA VAL A 149 -4.76 -3.13 5.12
C VAL A 149 -6.24 -2.78 5.31
N ALA A 150 -7.17 -3.74 5.26
CA ALA A 150 -8.59 -3.47 5.47
C ALA A 150 -8.90 -3.16 6.95
N VAL A 151 -8.22 -3.83 7.89
CA VAL A 151 -8.25 -3.49 9.31
C VAL A 151 -7.67 -2.11 9.56
N LEU A 152 -6.55 -1.76 8.90
CA LEU A 152 -5.98 -0.41 8.97
C LEU A 152 -6.97 0.64 8.42
N GLN A 153 -7.61 0.38 7.28
CA GLN A 153 -8.58 1.30 6.71
C GLN A 153 -9.79 1.51 7.64
N ALA A 154 -10.31 0.43 8.24
CA ALA A 154 -11.42 0.54 9.20
C ALA A 154 -11.03 1.35 10.44
N LEU A 155 -9.78 1.25 10.90
CA LEU A 155 -9.24 2.08 11.97
C LEU A 155 -9.25 3.55 11.58
N ILE A 156 -8.70 3.89 10.40
CA ILE A 156 -8.66 5.25 9.86
C ILE A 156 -10.08 5.83 9.73
N ASP A 157 -11.00 5.10 9.12
CA ASP A 157 -12.40 5.51 8.97
C ASP A 157 -13.05 5.79 10.34
N SER A 158 -12.73 4.98 11.36
CA SER A 158 -13.24 5.18 12.72
C SER A 158 -12.68 6.43 13.39
N VAL A 159 -11.42 6.79 13.07
CA VAL A 159 -10.79 8.02 13.58
C VAL A 159 -11.44 9.23 12.91
N ASP A 160 -11.64 9.20 11.60
CA ASP A 160 -12.32 10.28 10.87
C ASP A 160 -13.72 10.53 11.42
N ALA A 161 -14.49 9.46 11.62
CA ALA A 161 -15.82 9.54 12.24
C ALA A 161 -15.75 10.15 13.65
N SER A 162 -14.75 9.76 14.45
CA SER A 162 -14.52 10.29 15.79
C SER A 162 -14.22 11.79 15.79
N VAL A 163 -13.34 12.26 14.90
CA VAL A 163 -12.97 13.68 14.75
C VAL A 163 -14.20 14.51 14.35
N VAL A 164 -14.99 14.04 13.38
CA VAL A 164 -16.23 14.70 12.95
C VAL A 164 -17.28 14.75 14.07
N ALA A 165 -17.46 13.64 14.78
CA ALA A 165 -18.40 13.55 15.89
C ALA A 165 -18.02 14.50 17.03
N PHE A 166 -16.73 14.54 17.40
CA PHE A 166 -16.25 15.45 18.43
C PHE A 166 -16.36 16.92 18.02
N THR A 167 -16.08 17.24 16.76
CA THR A 167 -16.30 18.58 16.19
C THR A 167 -17.77 19.01 16.27
N SER A 168 -18.70 18.07 16.04
CA SER A 168 -20.14 18.33 16.18
C SER A 168 -20.51 18.67 17.63
N VAL A 169 -19.95 17.96 18.61
CA VAL A 169 -20.13 18.25 20.04
C VAL A 169 -19.58 19.64 20.40
N GLN A 170 -18.41 20.01 19.90
CA GLN A 170 -17.83 21.34 20.14
C GLN A 170 -18.71 22.47 19.56
N GLN A 171 -19.26 22.28 18.36
CA GLN A 171 -20.18 23.24 17.75
C GLN A 171 -21.48 23.39 18.54
N ALA A 172 -22.07 22.28 19.01
CA ALA A 172 -23.24 22.31 19.87
C ALA A 172 -22.98 23.08 21.18
N ALA A 173 -21.82 22.83 21.81
CA ALA A 173 -21.43 23.55 23.03
C ALA A 173 -21.26 25.06 22.79
N ASN A 174 -20.65 25.45 21.65
CA ASN A 174 -20.42 26.85 21.32
C ASN A 174 -21.68 27.61 20.90
N SER A 175 -22.61 26.95 20.20
CA SER A 175 -23.88 27.54 19.77
C SER A 175 -24.96 27.53 20.87
N GLY A 176 -24.78 26.69 21.89
CA GLY A 176 -25.80 26.42 22.90
C GLY A 176 -26.97 25.56 22.39
N ASP A 177 -26.83 24.95 21.20
CA ASP A 177 -27.84 24.08 20.60
C ASP A 177 -27.29 22.67 20.40
N ALA A 178 -27.72 21.74 21.26
CA ALA A 178 -27.36 20.33 21.19
C ALA A 178 -28.41 19.46 20.48
N SER A 179 -29.33 20.06 19.71
CA SER A 179 -30.42 19.33 19.04
C SER A 179 -29.92 18.25 18.07
N ASN A 180 -28.71 18.41 17.51
CA ASN A 180 -28.05 17.46 16.63
C ASN A 180 -27.22 16.39 17.37
N ILE A 181 -26.99 16.51 18.68
CA ILE A 181 -26.20 15.53 19.44
C ILE A 181 -27.05 14.34 19.83
N THR A 182 -26.74 13.20 19.21
CA THR A 182 -27.42 11.93 19.44
C THR A 182 -26.49 10.91 20.08
N ALA A 183 -27.05 9.80 20.58
CA ALA A 183 -26.25 8.67 21.04
C ALA A 183 -25.37 8.10 19.90
N SER A 184 -25.80 8.21 18.64
CA SER A 184 -24.99 7.79 17.50
C SER A 184 -23.78 8.71 17.26
N VAL A 185 -23.92 10.02 17.47
CA VAL A 185 -22.79 10.96 17.42
C VAL A 185 -21.80 10.64 18.53
N LEU A 186 -22.28 10.51 19.78
CA LEU A 186 -21.39 10.19 20.90
C LEU A 186 -20.73 8.81 20.76
N GLY A 187 -21.44 7.83 20.18
CA GLY A 187 -20.92 6.48 19.95
C GLY A 187 -19.81 6.39 18.90
N GLN A 188 -19.62 7.41 18.07
CA GLN A 188 -18.51 7.48 17.10
C GLN A 188 -17.23 8.05 17.72
N ILE A 189 -17.32 8.75 18.85
CA ILE A 189 -16.14 9.33 19.51
C ILE A 189 -15.34 8.22 20.17
N ARG A 190 -14.14 7.96 19.67
CA ARG A 190 -13.23 6.95 20.23
C ARG A 190 -12.91 7.26 21.69
N ALA A 191 -12.76 6.21 22.49
CA ALA A 191 -12.54 6.26 23.95
C ALA A 191 -13.64 6.92 24.80
N LEU A 192 -14.72 7.43 24.21
CA LEU A 192 -15.86 7.95 24.96
C LEU A 192 -16.73 6.81 25.48
N THR A 193 -16.98 6.78 26.79
CA THR A 193 -17.92 5.85 27.41
C THR A 193 -19.15 6.60 27.91
N PHE A 194 -20.34 6.13 27.52
CA PHE A 194 -21.60 6.71 27.97
C PHE A 194 -22.72 5.67 28.02
N SER A 195 -23.74 5.92 28.85
CA SER A 195 -24.97 5.13 28.87
C SER A 195 -26.07 5.88 28.13
N SER A 196 -26.57 5.30 27.04
CA SER A 196 -27.63 5.88 26.20
C SER A 196 -28.93 6.10 26.98
N GLY A 197 -29.18 5.34 28.05
CA GLY A 197 -30.35 5.48 28.91
C GLY A 197 -30.41 6.84 29.64
N ASN A 198 -29.28 7.47 29.91
CA ASN A 198 -29.23 8.77 30.59
C ASN A 198 -29.45 9.96 29.64
N MET A 199 -29.21 9.79 28.33
CA MET A 199 -29.30 10.89 27.36
C MET A 199 -30.73 11.41 27.14
N LEU A 200 -31.73 10.53 27.19
CA LEU A 200 -33.13 10.93 27.03
C LEU A 200 -33.61 11.77 28.24
N SER A 201 -33.14 11.45 29.44
CA SER A 201 -33.50 12.16 30.68
C SER A 201 -33.01 13.62 30.70
N TYR A 202 -31.88 13.93 30.05
CA TYR A 202 -31.32 15.29 29.98
C TYR A 202 -31.94 16.18 28.90
N ARG A 203 -32.67 15.62 27.92
CA ARG A 203 -33.37 16.41 26.89
C ARG A 203 -34.77 16.86 27.30
N SER A 204 -35.30 16.32 28.40
CA SER A 204 -36.65 16.57 28.91
C SER A 204 -36.68 17.47 30.17
N ALA A 205 -35.53 18.01 30.59
CA ALA A 205 -35.39 18.95 31.72
C ALA A 205 -35.00 20.33 31.19
#